data_AF-W1XHM9-F1
#
_entry.id   AF-W1XHM9-F1
#
_cell.length_a   1.000
_cell.length_b   1.000
_cell.length_c   1.000
_cell.angle_alpha   90.00
_cell.angle_beta   90.00
_cell.angle_gamma   90.00
#
_symmetry.space_group_name_H-M   'P 1'
#
loop_
_entity.id
_entity.type
_entity.pdbx_description
1 polymer ?
#
loop_
_entity_poly.entity_id
_entity_poly.type
_entity_poly.pdbx_seq_one_letter_code
_entity_poly.pdbx_strand_id
1 'polypeptide(L)' 'VYGHFMAKATYEGIKASINKRPFIVTRAGYAGTQKYSTVWTGDNQSTWEHLRMSVPMLINIFLILIT' A
#
# COMPACT_ATOMS: atom_id res chain seq x y z
N VAL A 1 2.14 10.08 5.93
CA VAL A 1 0.93 10.79 6.43
C VAL A 1 -0.01 11.21 5.29
N TYR A 2 0.41 12.05 4.33
CA TYR A 2 -0.46 12.46 3.21
C TYR A 2 -1.07 11.27 2.43
N GLY A 3 -0.24 10.34 1.95
CA GLY A 3 -0.71 9.14 1.24
C GLY A 3 -1.63 8.23 2.07
N HIS A 4 -1.47 8.21 3.39
CA HIS A 4 -2.36 7.45 4.29
C HIS A 4 -3.77 8.05 4.30
N PHE A 5 -3.89 9.37 4.48
CA PHE A 5 -5.19 10.03 4.47
C PHE A 5 -5.86 10.00 3.09
N MET A 6 -5.07 10.08 2.01
CA MET A 6 -5.57 9.88 0.66
C MET A 6 -6.14 8.47 0.48
N ALA A 7 -5.41 7.42 0.90
CA ALA A 7 -5.89 6.04 0.83
C ALA A 7 -7.18 5.82 1.64
N LYS A 8 -7.27 6.42 2.84
CA LYS A 8 -8.46 6.39 3.68
C LYS A 8 -9.67 7.03 2.99
N ALA A 9 -9.52 8.26 2.47
CA ALA A 9 -10.59 8.96 1.78
C ALA A 9 -11.08 8.20 0.54
N THR A 10 -10.16 7.63 -0.26
CA THR A 10 -10.51 6.79 -1.41
C THR A 10 -11.27 5.53 -0.98
N TYR A 11 -10.83 4.87 0.10
CA TYR A 11 -11.51 3.67 0.62
C TYR A 11 -12.95 3.98 1.04
N GLU A 12 -13.15 5.04 1.82
CA GLU A 12 -14.46 5.45 2.31
C GLU A 12 -15.39 5.87 1.15
N GLY A 13 -14.86 6.65 0.20
CA GLY A 13 -15.62 7.11 -0.97
C GLY A 13 -16.05 5.96 -1.89
N ILE A 14 -15.14 5.04 -2.23
CA ILE A 14 -15.50 3.89 -3.06
C ILE A 14 -16.49 3.01 -2.33
N LYS A 15 -16.26 2.70 -1.05
CA LYS A 15 -17.16 1.86 -0.25
C LYS A 15 -18.57 2.42 -0.21
N ALA A 16 -18.73 3.73 -0.07
CA ALA A 16 -20.02 4.41 -0.10
C ALA A 16 -20.69 4.34 -1.48
N SER A 17 -19.91 4.41 -2.57
CA SER A 17 -20.44 4.40 -3.94
C SER A 17 -20.89 3.01 -4.41
N ILE A 18 -20.10 1.96 -4.14
CA ILE A 18 -20.35 0.62 -4.70
C ILE A 18 -20.94 -0.37 -3.69
N ASN A 19 -21.01 0.00 -2.40
CA ASN A 19 -21.46 -0.86 -1.29
C ASN A 19 -20.81 -2.26 -1.27
N LYS A 20 -19.55 -2.34 -1.69
CA LYS A 20 -18.71 -3.54 -1.70
C LYS A 20 -17.36 -3.21 -1.10
N ARG A 21 -16.61 -4.23 -0.66
CA ARG A 21 -15.25 -4.06 -0.15
C ARG A 21 -14.34 -3.50 -1.27
N PRO A 22 -13.78 -2.29 -1.11
CA PRO A 22 -12.85 -1.74 -2.09
C PRO A 22 -11.53 -2.50 -2.11
N PHE A 23 -10.91 -2.57 -3.29
CA PHE A 23 -9.52 -2.97 -3.45
C PHE A 23 -8.73 -1.76 -3.97
N ILE A 24 -7.80 -1.27 -3.16
CA ILE A 24 -7.04 -0.06 -3.44
C ILE A 24 -5.56 -0.39 -3.30
N VAL A 25 -4.77 0.15 -4.21
CA VAL A 25 -3.31 0.07 -4.22
C VAL A 25 -2.76 1.49 -4.14
N THR A 26 -1.84 1.75 -3.22
CA THR A 26 -1.19 3.06 -3.06
C THR A 26 0.32 2.91 -3.10
N ARG A 27 1.00 3.92 -3.65
CA ARG A 27 2.47 4.02 -3.61
C ARG A 27 3.00 4.50 -2.26
N ALA A 28 2.24 5.33 -1.56
CA ALA A 28 2.66 5.98 -0.32
C ALA A 28 1.82 5.52 0.87
N GLY A 29 2.48 4.99 1.89
CA GLY A 29 1.87 4.49 3.11
C GLY A 29 2.45 5.14 4.38
N TYR A 30 1.74 4.95 5.49
CA TYR A 30 2.24 5.18 6.85
C TYR A 30 1.72 4.04 7.74
N ALA A 31 2.17 3.99 8.99
CA ALA A 31 1.61 3.09 10.01
C ALA A 31 0.06 3.10 9.96
N GLY A 32 -0.56 1.91 9.90
CA GLY A 32 -2.01 1.76 9.77
C GLY A 32 -2.62 1.86 8.36
N THR A 33 -1.85 2.07 7.28
CA THR A 33 -2.41 2.17 5.90
C THR A 33 -3.03 0.86 5.38
N GLN A 34 -2.60 -0.32 5.85
CA GLN A 34 -3.18 -1.64 5.52
C GLN A 34 -4.68 -1.76 5.76
N LYS A 35 -5.25 -0.92 6.65
CA LYS A 35 -6.70 -0.88 6.90
C LYS A 35 -7.49 -0.38 5.69
N TYR A 36 -6.85 0.39 4.81
CA TYR A 36 -7.51 1.10 3.70
C TYR A 36 -6.97 0.71 2.32
N SER A 37 -5.71 0.31 2.21
CA SER A 37 -5.05 0.03 0.92
C SER A 37 -3.90 -0.96 1.08
N THR A 38 -3.57 -1.68 0.01
CA THR A 38 -2.28 -2.36 -0.13
C THR A 38 -1.22 -1.41 -0.69
N VAL A 39 0.06 -1.73 -0.53
CA VAL A 39 1.21 -0.94 -0.98
C VAL A 39 2.10 -1.79 -1.88
N TRP A 40 2.63 -1.22 -2.97
CA TRP A 40 3.67 -1.85 -3.79
C TRP A 40 5.03 -1.18 -3.59
N THR A 41 6.11 -1.88 -3.95
CA THR A 41 7.51 -1.51 -3.68
C THR A 41 8.05 -0.31 -4.48
N GLY A 42 7.20 0.40 -5.21
CA GLY A 42 7.62 1.48 -6.12
C GLY A 42 8.17 0.98 -7.46
N ASP A 43 8.83 1.90 -8.16
CA ASP A 43 9.40 1.67 -9.48
C ASP A 43 10.68 0.84 -9.36
N ASN A 44 10.73 -0.32 -10.03
CA ASN A 44 11.89 -1.19 -10.09
C ASN A 44 12.46 -1.28 -11.52
N GLN A 45 13.57 -2.00 -11.67
CA GLN A 45 14.21 -2.30 -12.93
C GLN A 45 14.28 -3.82 -13.09
N SER A 46 14.33 -4.28 -14.34
CA SER A 46 14.42 -5.71 -14.69
C SER A 46 15.85 -6.25 -14.49
N THR A 47 16.35 -6.17 -13.26
CA THR A 47 17.69 -6.62 -12.86
C THR A 47 17.59 -7.64 -11.72
N TRP A 48 18.59 -8.52 -11.60
CA TRP A 48 18.63 -9.53 -10.54
C TRP A 48 18.75 -8.90 -9.15
N GLU A 49 19.40 -7.75 -9.06
CA GLU A 49 19.55 -6.96 -7.84
C GLU A 49 18.18 -6.47 -7.36
N HIS A 50 17.35 -5.94 -8.25
CA HIS A 50 15.99 -5.50 -7.91
C HIS A 50 15.08 -6.67 -7.55
N LEU A 51 15.23 -7.82 -8.20
CA LEU A 51 14.54 -9.04 -7.79
C LEU A 51 14.93 -9.45 -6.36
N ARG A 52 16.23 -9.47 -6.05
CA ARG A 52 16.73 -9.79 -4.71
C ARG A 52 16.25 -8.80 -3.65
N MET A 53 16.20 -7.51 -3.98
CA MET A 53 15.72 -6.46 -3.07
C MET A 53 14.22 -6.55 -2.77
N SER A 54 13.41 -7.17 -3.65
CA SER A 54 11.97 -7.28 -3.44
C SER A 54 11.61 -8.00 -2.13
N VAL A 55 12.40 -9.01 -1.73
CA VAL A 55 12.15 -9.80 -0.52
C VAL A 55 12.26 -8.97 0.77
N PRO A 56 13.39 -8.31 1.08
CA PRO A 56 13.47 -7.46 2.27
C PRO A 56 12.53 -6.25 2.21
N MET A 57 12.23 -5.72 1.02
CA MET A 57 11.25 -4.63 0.88
C MET A 57 9.84 -5.08 1.28
N LEU A 58 9.39 -6.27 0.85
CA LEU A 58 8.08 -6.81 1.23
C LEU A 58 7.98 -7.02 2.74
N ILE A 59 9.01 -7.59 3.37
CA ILE A 59 9.04 -7.81 4.82
C ILE A 59 8.89 -6.47 5.58
N ASN A 60 9.64 -5.44 5.16
CA ASN A 60 9.57 -4.12 5.77
C ASN A 60 8.20 -3.45 5.58
N ILE A 61 7.58 -3.59 4.40
CA ILE A 61 6.22 -3.07 4.16
C ILE A 61 5.23 -3.71 5.15
N PHE A 62 5.28 -5.04 5.33
CA PHE A 62 4.39 -5.71 6.29
C PHE A 62 4.63 -5.22 7.72
N LEU A 63 5.89 -5.07 8.13
CA LEU A 63 6.23 -4.61 9.48
C LEU A 63 5.70 -3.20 9.75
N ILE A 64 5.95 -2.24 8.86
CA ILE A 64 5.55 -0.84 9.03
C ILE A 64 4.04 -0.66 8.94
N LEU A 65 3.37 -1.42 8.07
CA LEU A 65 1.95 -1.24 7.90
C LEU A 65 1.18 -1.78 9.11
N ILE A 66 1.59 -2.91 9.71
CA ILE A 66 0.84 -3.55 10.81
C ILE A 66 0.88 -2.73 12.12
N THR A 67 1.94 -1.94 12.35
CA THR A 67 2.02 -0.98 13.47
C THR A 67 1.02 0.15 13.32
#